data_AF-A0A4V6DHC6-F1
#
_entry.id   AF-A0A4V6DHC6-F1
#
_cell.length_a   1.000
_cell.length_b   1.000
_cell.length_c   1.000
_cell.angle_alpha   90.00
_cell.angle_beta   90.00
_cell.angle_gamma   90.00
#
_symmetry.space_group_name_H-M   'P 1'
#
loop_
_entity.id
_entity.type
_entity.pdbx_description
1 polymer ?
#
loop_
_entity_poly.entity_id
_entity_poly.type
_entity_poly.pdbx_seq_one_letter_code
_entity_poly.pdbx_strand_id
1 'polypeptide(L)'
;MGSSASKHPRDASRLQNTTTQAVCHNMILAHYSDVDHQIGHDRSRMEWEALFYVQANDVARLLREGLNMSEGNVVPGTGCITPDACPDSLGRHGWVHGRRYVMRGADGGGWSAHLVVGARELRVLAEFRPHHVMGKMAYAQAWNGQGLLVFRHDAFDATHQHRNDQYAFPISESVK
;
A
#
# COMPACT_ATOMS: atom_id res chain seq x y z
N MET A 1 26.34 54.84 -20.08
CA MET A 1 26.70 53.64 -20.87
C MET A 1 26.59 52.46 -19.91
N GLY A 2 25.55 51.63 -19.83
CA GLY A 2 24.60 51.14 -20.84
C GLY A 2 24.81 49.63 -21.00
N SER A 3 24.01 48.82 -20.31
CA SER A 3 24.09 47.36 -20.10
C SER A 3 24.27 46.46 -21.33
N SER A 4 24.97 45.33 -21.17
CA SER A 4 24.39 43.97 -21.26
C SER A 4 25.46 42.88 -21.29
N ALA A 5 25.65 42.18 -20.17
CA ALA A 5 26.19 40.83 -20.17
C ALA A 5 25.00 39.86 -20.16
N SER A 6 24.77 39.22 -21.30
CA SER A 6 23.71 38.23 -21.49
C SER A 6 23.94 37.03 -20.56
N LYS A 7 23.10 36.90 -19.53
CA LYS A 7 22.97 35.67 -18.74
C LYS A 7 21.99 34.76 -19.47
N HIS A 8 22.51 33.75 -20.16
CA HIS A 8 21.74 32.54 -20.44
C HIS A 8 21.92 31.56 -19.29
N PRO A 9 20.86 31.20 -18.54
CA PRO A 9 20.89 30.02 -17.71
C PRO A 9 20.65 28.82 -18.63
N ARG A 10 21.71 28.06 -18.96
CA ARG A 10 21.54 26.74 -19.56
C ARG A 10 21.20 25.76 -18.44
N ASP A 11 19.91 25.44 -18.37
CA ASP A 11 19.34 24.16 -17.98
C ASP A 11 20.19 23.33 -17.01
N ALA A 12 20.11 23.71 -15.74
CA ALA A 12 20.02 22.70 -14.70
C ALA A 12 18.63 22.07 -14.81
N SER A 13 18.43 21.21 -15.81
CA SER A 13 17.39 20.19 -15.79
C SER A 13 17.73 19.24 -14.65
N ARG A 14 17.35 19.73 -13.47
CA ARG A 14 17.26 19.09 -12.18
C ARG A 14 16.83 17.66 -12.44
N LEU A 15 17.79 16.73 -12.37
CA LEU A 15 17.54 15.33 -12.10
C LEU A 15 16.56 15.32 -10.94
N GLN A 16 15.28 15.13 -11.25
CA GLN A 16 14.28 14.83 -10.27
C GLN A 16 14.67 13.45 -9.77
N ASN A 17 15.53 13.45 -8.76
CA ASN A 17 15.66 12.35 -7.84
C ASN A 17 14.25 12.13 -7.27
N THR A 18 13.43 11.34 -7.95
CA THR A 18 12.31 10.61 -7.35
C THR A 18 12.91 9.53 -6.45
N THR A 19 13.71 9.95 -5.48
CA THR A 19 14.00 9.16 -4.30
C THR A 19 12.66 9.03 -3.62
N THR A 20 12.05 7.85 -3.73
CA THR A 20 10.89 7.45 -2.94
C THR A 20 11.24 7.78 -1.50
N GLN A 21 10.70 8.88 -0.98
CA GLN A 21 10.93 9.31 0.39
C GLN A 21 10.63 8.09 1.26
N ALA A 22 11.61 7.64 2.05
CA ALA A 22 11.46 6.44 2.84
C ALA A 22 10.21 6.59 3.70
N VAL A 23 9.16 5.85 3.37
CA VAL A 23 7.89 5.92 4.10
C VAL A 23 8.15 5.22 5.41
N CYS A 24 8.25 5.99 6.49
CA CYS A 24 8.30 5.43 7.84
C CYS A 24 7.03 4.61 8.05
N HIS A 25 7.17 3.34 8.40
CA HIS A 25 6.06 2.44 8.68
C HIS A 25 6.50 1.42 9.74
N ASN A 26 5.52 0.89 10.45
CA ASN A 26 5.69 -0.20 11.39
C ASN A 26 4.68 -1.34 11.16
N MET A 27 3.89 -1.25 10.09
CA MET A 27 3.15 -2.38 9.54
C MET A 27 3.17 -2.34 8.01
N ILE A 28 3.20 -3.51 7.40
CA ILE A 28 2.99 -3.70 5.96
C ILE A 28 1.85 -4.68 5.78
N LEU A 29 0.88 -4.34 4.95
CA LEU A 29 -0.17 -5.25 4.50
C LEU A 29 -0.07 -5.38 2.97
N ALA A 30 -0.15 -6.61 2.47
CA ALA A 30 -0.23 -6.87 1.04
C ALA A 30 -1.60 -7.43 0.68
N HIS A 31 -2.17 -6.89 -0.38
CA HIS A 31 -3.44 -7.29 -0.96
C HIS A 31 -3.22 -7.63 -2.43
N TYR A 32 -3.87 -8.69 -2.89
CA TYR A 32 -3.77 -9.15 -4.26
C TYR A 32 -5.12 -9.06 -4.94
N SER A 33 -5.10 -8.93 -6.27
CA SER A 33 -6.32 -9.00 -7.09
C SER A 33 -7.07 -10.32 -6.89
N ASP A 34 -6.33 -11.39 -6.64
CA ASP A 34 -6.88 -12.69 -6.29
C ASP A 34 -6.07 -13.32 -5.14
N VAL A 35 -6.79 -13.89 -4.18
CA VAL A 35 -6.23 -14.60 -3.03
C VAL A 35 -6.73 -16.04 -3.12
N ASP A 36 -6.07 -16.80 -3.99
CA ASP A 36 -6.34 -18.21 -4.27
C ASP A 36 -5.16 -19.05 -3.75
N HIS A 37 -5.45 -20.06 -2.92
CA HIS A 37 -4.46 -20.98 -2.40
C HIS A 37 -3.72 -21.78 -3.47
N GLN A 38 -4.31 -21.99 -4.65
CA GLN A 38 -3.67 -22.69 -5.77
C GLN A 38 -2.56 -21.84 -6.42
N ILE A 39 -2.68 -20.52 -6.33
CA ILE A 39 -1.75 -19.55 -6.92
C ILE A 39 -0.77 -19.03 -5.85
N GLY A 40 -1.22 -18.88 -4.61
CA GLY A 40 -0.41 -18.41 -3.49
C GLY A 40 0.14 -17.00 -3.74
N HIS A 41 1.46 -16.85 -3.56
CA HIS A 41 2.19 -15.60 -3.84
C HIS A 41 2.69 -15.48 -5.30
N ASP A 42 2.17 -16.27 -6.25
CA ASP A 42 2.54 -16.12 -7.66
C ASP A 42 1.92 -14.86 -8.28
N ARG A 43 2.68 -13.76 -8.17
CA ARG A 43 2.32 -12.44 -8.68
C ARG A 43 2.23 -12.37 -10.21
N SER A 44 2.73 -13.36 -10.94
CA SER A 44 2.57 -13.41 -12.40
C SER A 44 1.12 -13.69 -12.81
N ARG A 45 0.34 -14.29 -11.90
CA ARG A 45 -1.05 -14.68 -12.10
C ARG A 45 -2.06 -13.62 -11.62
N MET A 46 -1.58 -12.54 -11.02
CA MET A 46 -2.39 -11.45 -10.48
C MET A 46 -2.40 -10.26 -11.45
N GLU A 47 -3.51 -9.52 -11.46
CA GLU A 47 -3.67 -8.29 -12.23
C GLU A 47 -3.03 -7.10 -11.52
N TRP A 48 -3.13 -7.08 -10.19
CA TRP A 48 -2.55 -6.04 -9.34
C TRP A 48 -2.10 -6.59 -7.98
N GLU A 49 -1.12 -5.91 -7.38
CA GLU A 49 -0.72 -6.04 -5.99
C GLU A 49 -0.77 -4.66 -5.34
N ALA A 50 -1.31 -4.61 -4.13
CA ALA A 50 -1.33 -3.40 -3.34
C ALA A 50 -0.56 -3.61 -2.03
N LEU A 51 0.36 -2.68 -1.75
CA LEU A 51 1.12 -2.63 -0.50
C LEU A 51 0.66 -1.43 0.31
N PHE A 52 0.29 -1.70 1.56
CA PHE A 52 -0.14 -0.72 2.52
C PHE A 52 0.94 -0.54 3.57
N TYR A 53 1.63 0.59 3.52
CA TYR A 53 2.65 0.98 4.49
C TYR A 53 1.99 1.79 5.59
N VAL A 54 1.77 1.18 6.75
CA VAL A 54 1.08 1.82 7.88
C VAL A 54 2.10 2.28 8.90
N GLN A 55 1.97 3.54 9.29
CA GLN A 55 2.61 4.08 10.48
C GLN A 55 1.54 4.24 11.55
N ALA A 56 1.61 3.40 12.58
CA ALA A 56 0.76 3.48 13.75
C ALA A 56 1.54 4.01 14.97
N ASN A 57 0.91 4.84 15.79
CA ASN A 57 1.44 5.31 17.07
C ASN A 57 1.42 4.19 18.11
N ASP A 58 0.40 3.34 18.04
CA ASP A 58 0.20 2.18 18.92
C ASP A 58 -0.18 0.95 18.08
N VAL A 59 0.84 0.19 17.68
CA VAL A 59 0.68 -1.04 16.90
C VAL A 59 -0.11 -2.09 17.67
N ALA A 60 0.11 -2.21 18.98
CA ALA A 60 -0.54 -3.23 19.79
C ALA A 60 -2.06 -2.98 19.91
N ARG A 61 -2.44 -1.72 20.07
CA ARG A 61 -3.85 -1.32 20.03
C ARG A 61 -4.46 -1.54 18.65
N LEU A 62 -3.76 -1.13 17.58
CA LEU A 62 -4.26 -1.28 16.22
C LEU A 62 -4.45 -2.74 15.79
N LEU A 63 -3.58 -3.64 16.21
CA LEU A 63 -3.75 -5.07 15.98
C LEU A 63 -4.95 -5.66 16.74
N ARG A 64 -5.24 -5.14 17.94
CA ARG A 64 -6.35 -5.61 18.78
C ARG A 64 -7.71 -5.08 18.35
N GLU A 65 -7.77 -3.79 18.02
CA GLU A 65 -9.01 -3.10 17.60
C GLU A 65 -9.29 -3.30 16.11
N GLY A 66 -8.24 -3.63 15.34
CA GLY A 66 -8.27 -3.84 13.91
C GLY A 66 -8.06 -2.57 13.10
N LEU A 67 -7.50 -2.76 11.91
CA LEU A 67 -7.29 -1.70 10.93
C LEU A 67 -8.55 -1.55 10.08
N ASN A 68 -9.46 -0.66 10.50
CA ASN A 68 -10.66 -0.36 9.73
C ASN A 68 -10.35 0.60 8.58
N MET A 69 -10.45 0.07 7.36
CA MET A 69 -10.27 0.84 6.12
C MET A 69 -11.62 1.10 5.45
N SER A 70 -11.83 2.36 5.06
CA SER A 70 -13.01 2.82 4.32
C SER A 70 -12.59 3.90 3.32
N GLU A 71 -13.47 4.21 2.35
CA GLU A 71 -13.19 5.30 1.41
C GLU A 71 -13.08 6.65 2.11
N GLY A 72 -13.77 6.82 3.26
CA GLY A 72 -13.65 8.00 4.11
C GLY A 72 -12.26 8.20 4.72
N ASN A 73 -11.41 7.18 4.72
CA ASN A 73 -10.03 7.29 5.19
C ASN A 73 -9.08 7.84 4.12
N VAL A 74 -9.50 7.91 2.85
CA VAL A 74 -8.65 8.37 1.76
C VAL A 74 -8.52 9.89 1.83
N VAL A 75 -7.29 10.38 1.86
CA VAL A 75 -7.01 11.82 1.82
C VAL A 75 -7.43 12.37 0.44
N PRO A 76 -8.31 13.39 0.39
CA PRO A 76 -8.74 13.99 -0.88
C PRO A 76 -7.56 14.49 -1.71
N GLY A 77 -7.66 14.34 -3.04
CA GLY A 77 -6.61 14.76 -3.98
C GLY A 77 -5.42 13.80 -4.10
N THR A 78 -5.49 12.62 -3.47
CA THR A 78 -4.52 11.53 -3.69
C THR A 78 -5.03 10.51 -4.70
N GLY A 79 -4.23 9.51 -5.05
CA GLY A 79 -4.60 8.50 -6.06
C GLY A 79 -4.05 8.77 -7.45
N CYS A 80 -2.96 9.52 -7.59
CA CYS A 80 -2.33 9.78 -8.87
C CYS A 80 -1.69 8.49 -9.43
N ILE A 81 -1.92 8.24 -10.73
CA ILE A 81 -1.18 7.22 -11.49
C ILE A 81 0.17 7.82 -11.86
N THR A 82 1.22 7.04 -11.65
CA THR A 82 2.57 7.35 -12.11
C THR A 82 2.88 6.35 -13.23
N PRO A 83 2.71 6.76 -14.50
CA PRO A 83 3.06 5.91 -15.63
C PRO A 83 4.54 5.56 -15.54
N ASP A 84 4.88 4.31 -15.86
CA ASP A 84 6.26 3.80 -15.97
C ASP A 84 7.19 4.04 -14.75
N ALA A 85 6.60 4.33 -13.59
CA ALA A 85 7.32 4.61 -12.34
C ALA A 85 6.64 3.88 -11.18
N CYS A 86 6.75 2.54 -11.20
CA CYS A 86 6.37 1.72 -10.05
C CYS A 86 7.40 1.92 -8.92
N PRO A 87 7.00 2.08 -7.65
CA PRO A 87 7.94 2.09 -6.54
C PRO A 87 8.80 0.84 -6.51
N ASP A 88 10.07 0.98 -6.11
CA ASP A 88 11.06 -0.11 -6.10
C ASP A 88 10.57 -1.39 -5.40
N SER A 89 9.74 -1.25 -4.36
CA SER A 89 9.15 -2.40 -3.66
C SER A 89 8.28 -3.27 -4.57
N LEU A 90 7.47 -2.67 -5.44
CA LEU A 90 6.61 -3.36 -6.40
C LEU A 90 7.34 -3.61 -7.73
N GLY A 91 8.28 -2.76 -8.14
CA GLY A 91 9.11 -2.99 -9.31
C GLY A 91 9.89 -4.31 -9.21
N ARG A 92 10.40 -4.65 -8.01
CA ARG A 92 11.03 -5.96 -7.74
C ARG A 92 10.09 -7.15 -7.90
N HIS A 93 8.78 -6.93 -7.86
CA HIS A 93 7.77 -7.96 -8.09
C HIS A 93 7.30 -8.02 -9.56
N GLY A 94 7.92 -7.24 -10.46
CA GLY A 94 7.61 -7.24 -11.89
C GLY A 94 6.41 -6.36 -12.27
N TRP A 95 5.99 -5.43 -11.41
CA TRP A 95 4.97 -4.44 -11.73
C TRP A 95 5.60 -3.22 -12.45
N VAL A 96 4.91 -2.71 -13.46
CA VAL A 96 5.44 -1.68 -14.37
C VAL A 96 4.92 -0.29 -14.02
N HIS A 97 3.65 -0.21 -13.60
CA HIS A 97 2.98 1.04 -13.28
C HIS A 97 2.62 1.10 -11.80
N GLY A 98 2.50 2.31 -11.25
CA GLY A 98 2.17 2.52 -9.84
C GLY A 98 1.07 3.57 -9.65
N ARG A 99 0.14 3.33 -8.73
CA ARG A 99 -0.84 4.31 -8.25
C ARG A 99 -0.70 4.47 -6.73
N ARG A 100 -0.69 5.70 -6.23
CA ARG A 100 -0.45 5.98 -4.80
C ARG A 100 -1.60 6.74 -4.16
N TYR A 101 -2.05 6.26 -3.00
CA TYR A 101 -3.02 6.95 -2.14
C TYR A 101 -2.42 7.21 -0.76
N VAL A 102 -2.89 8.27 -0.10
CA VAL A 102 -2.61 8.49 1.33
C VAL A 102 -3.89 8.25 2.08
N MET A 103 -3.81 7.52 3.18
CA MET A 103 -4.94 7.20 4.03
C MET A 103 -4.66 7.57 5.48
N ARG A 104 -5.71 7.92 6.23
CA ARG A 104 -5.63 8.26 7.65
C ARG A 104 -6.81 7.66 8.40
N GLY A 105 -6.56 7.09 9.58
CA GLY A 105 -7.61 6.65 10.48
C GLY A 105 -8.46 7.84 10.95
N ALA A 106 -9.78 7.67 10.98
CA ALA A 106 -10.70 8.70 11.47
C ALA A 106 -10.40 9.05 12.95
N ASP A 107 -10.70 10.29 13.34
CA ASP A 107 -10.66 10.81 14.72
C ASP A 107 -9.38 10.54 15.52
N GLY A 108 -8.23 10.55 14.84
CA GLY A 108 -6.96 10.34 15.53
C GLY A 108 -6.77 8.89 15.97
N GLY A 109 -7.28 7.92 15.20
CA GLY A 109 -7.03 6.47 15.33
C GLY A 109 -5.56 6.05 15.30
N GLY A 110 -4.63 7.00 15.44
CA GLY A 110 -3.23 6.77 15.71
C GLY A 110 -2.43 6.30 14.51
N TRP A 111 -3.04 6.19 13.32
CA TRP A 111 -2.33 5.69 12.15
C TRP A 111 -2.52 6.54 10.89
N SER A 112 -1.48 6.51 10.07
CA SER A 112 -1.46 7.02 8.70
C SER A 112 -0.87 5.95 7.80
N ALA A 113 -1.22 5.97 6.52
CA ALA A 113 -0.72 4.96 5.61
C ALA A 113 -0.53 5.48 4.18
N HIS A 114 0.40 4.84 3.50
CA HIS A 114 0.58 4.97 2.06
C HIS A 114 0.14 3.67 1.39
N LEU A 115 -0.91 3.74 0.58
CA LEU A 115 -1.33 2.65 -0.29
C LEU A 115 -0.62 2.82 -1.63
N VAL A 116 0.12 1.80 -2.02
CA VAL A 116 0.75 1.74 -3.34
C VAL A 116 0.20 0.54 -4.07
N VAL A 117 -0.31 0.76 -5.27
CA VAL A 117 -0.88 -0.28 -6.13
C VAL A 117 -0.01 -0.42 -7.36
N GLY A 118 0.48 -1.63 -7.61
CA GLY A 118 1.26 -2.01 -8.77
C GLY A 118 0.40 -2.82 -9.74
N ALA A 119 0.53 -2.53 -11.03
CA ALA A 119 -0.05 -3.36 -12.08
C ALA A 119 0.87 -3.36 -13.31
N ARG A 120 0.67 -4.35 -14.19
CA ARG A 120 1.39 -4.43 -15.48
C ARG A 120 0.75 -3.56 -16.56
N GLU A 121 -0.54 -3.27 -16.42
CA GLU A 121 -1.32 -2.55 -17.41
C GLU A 121 -1.96 -1.30 -16.79
N LEU A 122 -1.88 -0.16 -17.49
CA LEU A 122 -2.44 1.10 -17.02
C LEU A 122 -3.95 1.03 -16.80
N ARG A 123 -4.69 0.27 -17.63
CA ARG A 123 -6.15 0.12 -17.49
C ARG A 123 -6.55 -0.44 -16.12
N VAL A 124 -5.78 -1.41 -15.61
CA VAL A 124 -6.01 -2.02 -14.30
C VAL A 124 -5.89 -0.96 -13.20
N LEU A 125 -4.90 -0.06 -13.26
CA LEU A 125 -4.76 1.03 -12.30
C LEU A 125 -5.84 2.10 -12.44
N ALA A 126 -6.31 2.36 -13.67
CA ALA A 126 -7.39 3.32 -13.93
C ALA A 126 -8.72 2.85 -13.34
N GLU A 127 -8.98 1.54 -13.39
CA GLU A 127 -10.17 0.90 -12.83
C GLU A 127 -10.06 0.63 -11.33
N PHE A 128 -8.84 0.46 -10.81
CA PHE A 128 -8.62 0.21 -9.39
C PHE A 128 -9.26 1.29 -8.50
N ARG A 129 -9.91 0.84 -7.43
CA ARG A 129 -10.48 1.68 -6.37
C ARG A 129 -10.03 1.19 -5.00
N PRO A 130 -9.85 2.09 -4.01
CA PRO A 130 -9.45 1.69 -2.66
C PRO A 130 -10.33 0.62 -2.00
N HIS A 131 -11.62 0.51 -2.33
CA HIS A 131 -12.47 -0.54 -1.77
C HIS A 131 -12.08 -1.96 -2.22
N HIS A 132 -11.33 -2.12 -3.32
CA HIS A 132 -10.82 -3.42 -3.75
C HIS A 132 -9.85 -4.06 -2.73
N VAL A 133 -9.24 -3.27 -1.83
CA VAL A 133 -8.32 -3.78 -0.79
C VAL A 133 -8.95 -3.89 0.60
N MET A 134 -10.25 -3.63 0.74
CA MET A 134 -10.92 -3.62 2.05
C MET A 134 -11.31 -5.00 2.59
N GLY A 135 -11.24 -6.06 1.77
CA GLY A 135 -11.74 -7.39 2.15
C GLY A 135 -10.70 -8.51 2.22
N LYS A 136 -9.83 -8.62 1.21
CA LYS A 136 -8.90 -9.76 1.09
C LYS A 136 -7.46 -9.31 1.33
N MET A 137 -6.88 -9.76 2.42
CA MET A 137 -5.46 -9.56 2.75
C MET A 137 -4.71 -10.85 2.47
N ALA A 138 -3.65 -10.76 1.68
CA ALA A 138 -2.81 -11.91 1.37
C ALA A 138 -1.72 -12.11 2.42
N TYR A 139 -1.22 -11.01 2.98
CA TYR A 139 -0.09 -11.04 3.89
C TYR A 139 -0.07 -9.79 4.76
N ALA A 140 0.40 -9.92 5.99
CA ALA A 140 0.68 -8.77 6.85
C ALA A 140 1.83 -9.02 7.83
N GLN A 141 2.54 -7.95 8.14
CA GLN A 141 3.56 -7.89 9.17
C GLN A 141 3.44 -6.62 9.98
N ALA A 142 3.79 -6.71 11.27
CA ALA A 142 3.94 -5.54 12.13
C ALA A 142 5.17 -5.67 13.03
N TRP A 143 5.79 -4.52 13.30
CA TRP A 143 6.96 -4.38 14.14
C TRP A 143 6.68 -3.42 15.30
N ASN A 144 7.29 -3.69 16.45
CA ASN A 144 7.22 -2.77 17.59
C ASN A 144 8.24 -1.62 17.45
N GLY A 145 8.27 -0.69 18.42
CA GLY A 145 9.19 0.46 18.42
C GLY A 145 10.68 0.10 18.50
N GLN A 146 11.03 -1.16 18.77
CA GLN A 146 12.40 -1.68 18.75
C GLN A 146 12.75 -2.33 17.41
N GLY A 147 11.81 -2.36 16.45
CA GLY A 147 11.98 -3.03 15.15
C GLY A 147 11.81 -4.55 15.21
N LEU A 148 11.32 -5.11 16.33
CA LEU A 148 11.06 -6.55 16.44
C LEU A 148 9.71 -6.90 15.82
N LEU A 149 9.68 -7.98 15.03
CA LEU A 149 8.45 -8.51 14.44
C LEU A 149 7.53 -9.04 15.56
N VAL A 150 6.33 -8.47 15.68
CA VAL A 150 5.35 -8.83 16.71
C VAL A 150 4.08 -9.44 16.14
N PHE A 151 3.88 -9.34 14.82
CA PHE A 151 2.76 -9.93 14.12
C PHE A 151 3.18 -10.36 12.73
N ARG A 152 2.71 -11.54 12.32
CA ARG A 152 2.81 -12.04 10.95
C ARG A 152 1.54 -12.80 10.63
N HIS A 153 1.00 -12.53 9.46
CA HIS A 153 -0.09 -13.28 8.86
C HIS A 153 0.25 -13.54 7.40
N ASP A 154 -0.08 -14.73 6.93
CA ASP A 154 0.08 -15.16 5.56
C ASP A 154 -1.13 -16.03 5.21
N ALA A 155 -1.92 -15.58 4.25
CA ALA A 155 -3.16 -16.25 3.88
C ALA A 155 -2.92 -17.65 3.29
N PHE A 156 -1.71 -17.93 2.81
CA PHE A 156 -1.38 -19.20 2.15
C PHE A 156 -0.62 -20.16 3.05
N ASP A 157 -0.26 -19.75 4.27
CA ASP A 157 0.42 -20.61 5.22
C ASP A 157 -0.57 -21.58 5.87
N ALA A 158 -0.46 -22.87 5.51
CA ALA A 158 -1.33 -23.94 5.99
C ALA A 158 -1.28 -24.14 7.51
N THR A 159 -0.23 -23.66 8.19
CA THR A 159 -0.09 -23.79 9.65
C THR A 159 -0.92 -22.77 10.44
N HIS A 160 -1.37 -21.69 9.80
CA HIS A 160 -2.12 -20.60 10.43
C HIS A 160 -3.64 -20.63 10.17
N GLN A 161 -4.15 -21.63 9.43
CA GLN A 161 -5.57 -21.78 9.11
C GLN A 161 -6.50 -21.88 10.35
N HIS A 162 -5.98 -22.19 11.54
CA HIS A 162 -6.75 -22.19 12.79
C HIS A 162 -6.77 -20.86 13.57
N ARG A 163 -6.08 -19.81 13.09
CA ARG A 163 -6.04 -18.49 13.76
C ARG A 163 -6.51 -17.33 12.88
N ASN A 164 -6.81 -17.57 11.60
CA ASN A 164 -7.25 -16.53 10.68
C ASN A 164 -8.63 -15.93 11.05
N ASP A 165 -9.42 -16.63 11.86
CA ASP A 165 -10.71 -16.16 12.37
C ASP A 165 -10.61 -15.04 13.43
N GLN A 166 -9.39 -14.70 13.90
CA GLN A 166 -9.22 -13.64 14.90
C GLN A 166 -8.87 -12.26 14.33
N TYR A 167 -8.41 -12.15 13.08
CA TYR A 167 -7.93 -10.87 12.53
C TYR A 167 -8.32 -10.58 11.08
N ALA A 168 -9.04 -11.50 10.41
CA ALA A 168 -9.83 -11.18 9.23
C ALA A 168 -11.29 -11.07 9.68
N PHE A 169 -11.85 -9.86 9.62
CA PHE A 169 -13.24 -9.64 10.02
C PHE A 169 -14.19 -10.51 9.18
N PRO A 170 -15.13 -11.23 9.81
CA PRO A 170 -16.24 -11.80 9.06
C PRO A 170 -17.04 -10.66 8.46
N ILE A 171 -17.14 -10.64 7.12
CA ILE A 171 -18.21 -9.93 6.45
C ILE A 171 -19.49 -10.53 7.01
N SER A 172 -20.29 -9.73 7.69
CA SER A 172 -21.66 -10.08 8.03
C SER A 172 -22.32 -10.60 6.74
N GLU A 173 -22.65 -11.89 6.74
CA GLU A 173 -23.71 -12.41 5.89
C GLU A 173 -24.97 -11.62 6.27
N SER A 174 -25.21 -10.54 5.54
CA SER A 174 -26.49 -9.88 5.55
C SER A 174 -27.41 -10.73 4.69
N VAL A 175 -27.98 -11.73 5.34
CA VAL A 175 -29.23 -12.37 4.96
C VAL A 175 -30.24 -11.29 4.58
N LYS A 176 -30.72 -11.33 3.34
CA LYS A 176 -32.14 -11.28 3.02
C LYS A 176 -32.38 -11.90 1.64
#